data_AF-A0A1Q7EUN7-F1
#
_entry.id   AF-A0A1Q7EUN7-F1
#
_cell.length_a   1.000
_cell.length_b   1.000
_cell.length_c   1.000
_cell.angle_alpha   90.00
_cell.angle_beta   90.00
_cell.angle_gamma   90.00
#
_symmetry.space_group_name_H-M   'P 1'
#
loop_
_entity.id
_entity.type
_entity.pdbx_description
1 polymer ?
#
loop_
_entity_poly.entity_id
_entity_poly.type
_entity_poly.pdbx_seq_one_letter_code
_entity_poly.pdbx_strand_id
1 'polypeptide(L)'
;MSRSAALSFLLLASAACRNKDPDPNFKQATAIYQQLYATQLDDAYGDPRMDEVVVLLGKVNPRSIDADRAQAMLRTIQHGREDLARERAEREKMAAAAEQSLAAAQVNIDPSKVLAASEPDAGQPLDPFGPGASVADLNKQNGGCLMDNEPFTEQGTGVAGTVYRVAPSDACRGKLPGLSGQIVLVVDGKIYRRAADPRPPPPPPSATATAARPPAAGARPGPPPGGSPPAPAAQAQQPQ
;
A
#
# COMPACT_ATOMS: atom_id res chain seq x y z
N MET A 1 -21.64 17.44 78.05
CA MET A 1 -21.37 16.86 76.71
C MET A 1 -19.86 16.88 76.45
N SER A 2 -19.05 15.90 76.89
CA SER A 2 -17.64 15.82 76.43
C SER A 2 -16.88 14.57 76.93
N ARG A 3 -17.39 13.36 76.68
CA ARG A 3 -16.62 12.13 76.95
C ARG A 3 -16.69 11.13 75.78
N SER A 4 -17.83 11.05 75.10
CA SER A 4 -17.98 10.19 73.91
C SER A 4 -17.20 10.66 72.68
N ALA A 5 -16.96 11.98 72.51
CA ALA A 5 -16.23 12.50 71.35
C ALA A 5 -14.72 12.20 71.39
N ALA A 6 -14.13 12.15 72.59
CA ALA A 6 -12.71 11.85 72.78
C ALA A 6 -12.38 10.36 72.55
N LEU A 7 -13.30 9.46 72.90
CA LEU A 7 -13.16 8.02 72.68
C LEU A 7 -13.26 7.65 71.19
N SER A 8 -14.12 8.32 70.43
CA SER A 8 -14.24 8.09 68.98
C SER A 8 -12.99 8.53 68.21
N PHE A 9 -12.35 9.63 68.60
CA PHE A 9 -11.12 10.11 67.95
C PHE A 9 -9.90 9.21 68.23
N LEU A 10 -9.81 8.61 69.43
CA LEU A 10 -8.73 7.68 69.75
C LEU A 10 -8.84 6.35 68.98
N LEU A 11 -10.06 5.85 68.75
CA LEU A 11 -10.28 4.61 67.99
C LEU A 11 -9.98 4.78 66.48
N LEU A 12 -10.28 5.95 65.90
CA LEU A 12 -9.92 6.24 64.51
C LEU A 12 -8.41 6.43 64.30
N ALA A 13 -7.69 6.99 65.29
CA ALA A 13 -6.24 7.18 65.22
C ALA A 13 -5.48 5.83 65.25
N SER A 14 -5.97 4.84 66.00
CA SER A 14 -5.36 3.50 66.06
C SER A 14 -5.58 2.65 64.81
N ALA A 15 -6.56 2.96 63.95
CA ALA A 15 -6.77 2.27 62.68
C ALA A 15 -5.83 2.76 61.56
N ALA A 16 -5.29 3.97 61.67
CA ALA A 16 -4.43 4.60 60.67
C ALA A 16 -2.93 4.27 60.83
N CYS A 17 -2.51 3.67 61.95
CA CYS A 17 -1.11 3.33 62.23
C CYS A 17 -0.81 1.82 62.20
N ARG A 18 -1.47 1.07 61.31
CA ARG A 18 -1.00 -0.28 60.96
C ARG A 18 0.09 -0.11 59.91
N ASN A 19 1.36 -0.21 60.32
CA ASN A 19 2.49 -0.27 59.38
C ASN A 19 2.22 -1.39 58.36
N LYS A 20 1.96 -0.98 57.13
CA LYS A 20 1.83 -1.87 55.98
C LYS A 20 3.18 -1.90 55.30
N ASP A 21 4.09 -2.70 55.84
CA ASP A 21 5.43 -2.81 55.27
C ASP A 21 5.38 -3.39 53.83
N PRO A 22 6.24 -2.91 52.91
CA PRO A 22 6.36 -3.46 51.56
C PRO A 22 6.77 -4.94 51.60
N ASP A 23 6.19 -5.75 50.72
CA ASP A 23 6.48 -7.18 50.65
C ASP A 23 7.70 -7.47 49.75
N PRO A 24 8.71 -8.23 50.21
CA PRO A 24 9.88 -8.56 49.38
C PRO A 24 9.51 -9.42 48.16
N ASN A 25 8.49 -10.28 48.25
CA ASN A 25 8.05 -11.11 47.12
C ASN A 25 7.45 -10.23 46.02
N PHE A 26 6.71 -9.17 46.37
CA PHE A 26 6.15 -8.24 45.39
C PHE A 26 7.26 -7.48 44.64
N LYS A 27 8.31 -7.04 45.36
CA LYS A 27 9.46 -6.38 44.74
C LYS A 27 10.18 -7.31 43.77
N GLN A 28 10.43 -8.57 44.17
CA GLN A 28 11.08 -9.56 43.33
C GLN A 28 10.24 -9.91 42.10
N ALA A 29 8.93 -10.13 42.29
CA ALA A 29 8.00 -10.40 41.21
C ALA A 29 7.98 -9.26 40.18
N THR A 30 7.92 -8.01 40.66
CA THR A 30 7.93 -6.84 39.79
C THR A 30 9.24 -6.73 39.00
N ALA A 31 10.39 -7.01 39.63
CA ALA A 31 11.68 -6.97 38.93
C ALA A 31 11.75 -8.00 37.79
N ILE A 32 11.32 -9.23 38.05
CA ILE A 32 11.27 -10.29 37.02
C ILE A 32 10.27 -9.92 35.92
N TYR A 33 9.07 -9.48 36.30
CA TYR A 33 8.03 -9.06 35.35
C TYR A 33 8.53 -7.97 34.41
N GLN A 34 9.15 -6.91 34.95
CA GLN A 34 9.68 -5.79 34.16
C GLN A 34 10.80 -6.25 33.22
N GLN A 35 11.66 -7.18 33.65
CA GLN A 35 12.71 -7.74 32.79
C GLN A 35 12.11 -8.55 31.63
N LEU A 36 11.10 -9.38 31.90
CA LEU A 36 10.41 -10.15 30.87
C LEU A 36 9.71 -9.23 29.87
N TYR A 37 8.98 -8.22 30.35
CA TYR A 37 8.28 -7.27 29.49
C TYR A 37 9.22 -6.42 28.64
N ALA A 38 10.37 -6.02 29.17
CA ALA A 38 11.36 -5.24 28.42
C ALA A 38 11.98 -6.03 27.25
N THR A 39 11.92 -7.37 27.28
CA THR A 39 12.56 -8.23 26.27
C THR A 39 11.56 -8.87 25.31
N GLN A 40 10.39 -9.26 25.80
CA GLN A 40 9.42 -10.07 25.05
C GLN A 40 8.04 -9.40 24.92
N LEU A 41 7.82 -8.24 25.55
CA LEU A 41 6.53 -7.53 25.55
C LEU A 41 5.38 -8.49 25.94
N ASP A 42 4.35 -8.63 25.10
CA ASP A 42 3.19 -9.45 25.37
C ASP A 42 3.47 -10.96 25.23
N ASP A 43 4.51 -11.36 24.49
CA ASP A 43 4.91 -12.78 24.42
C ASP A 43 5.42 -13.30 25.77
N ALA A 44 5.83 -12.39 26.67
CA ALA A 44 6.29 -12.71 28.03
C ALA A 44 5.25 -13.49 28.85
N TYR A 45 3.95 -13.34 28.57
CA TYR A 45 2.91 -14.09 29.30
C TYR A 45 3.00 -15.60 29.06
N GLY A 46 3.62 -16.02 27.94
CA GLY A 46 3.90 -17.41 27.65
C GLY A 46 5.23 -17.94 28.18
N ASP A 47 6.08 -17.09 28.77
CA ASP A 47 7.40 -17.46 29.27
C ASP A 47 7.29 -18.24 30.61
N PRO A 48 8.03 -19.35 30.79
CA PRO A 48 8.03 -20.11 32.05
C PRO A 48 8.43 -19.29 33.28
N ARG A 49 9.24 -18.25 33.12
CA ARG A 49 9.62 -17.33 34.21
C ARG A 49 8.44 -16.49 34.69
N MET A 50 7.39 -16.35 33.89
CA MET A 50 6.15 -15.71 34.33
C MET A 50 5.42 -16.56 35.39
N ASP A 51 5.59 -17.89 35.40
CA ASP A 51 5.05 -18.74 36.46
C ASP A 51 5.75 -18.45 37.81
N GLU A 52 7.05 -18.12 37.80
CA GLU A 52 7.78 -17.67 39.00
C GLU A 52 7.20 -16.36 39.55
N VAL A 53 6.87 -15.41 38.67
CA VAL A 53 6.19 -14.16 39.04
C VAL A 53 4.86 -14.45 39.71
N VAL A 54 4.03 -15.32 39.13
CA VAL A 54 2.72 -15.70 39.71
C VAL A 54 2.89 -16.32 41.10
N VAL A 55 3.87 -17.22 41.28
CA VAL A 55 4.16 -17.84 42.59
C VAL A 55 4.59 -16.80 43.62
N LEU A 56 5.46 -15.85 43.25
CA LEU A 56 5.90 -14.78 44.14
C LEU A 56 4.75 -13.85 44.52
N LEU A 57 3.91 -13.46 43.55
CA LEU A 57 2.74 -12.63 43.79
C LEU A 57 1.70 -13.33 44.69
N GLY A 58 1.53 -14.64 44.55
CA GLY A 58 0.66 -15.45 45.41
C GLY A 58 1.14 -15.56 46.87
N LYS A 59 2.43 -15.31 47.12
CA LYS A 59 3.04 -15.30 48.46
C LYS A 59 3.01 -13.93 49.14
N VAL A 60 2.56 -12.89 48.46
CA VAL A 60 2.49 -11.53 49.02
C VAL A 60 1.56 -11.52 50.23
N ASN A 61 2.03 -10.93 51.32
CA ASN A 61 1.25 -10.85 52.55
C ASN A 61 -0.03 -10.01 52.32
N PRO A 62 -1.23 -10.52 52.61
CA PRO A 62 -2.48 -9.78 52.41
C PRO A 62 -2.62 -8.53 53.29
N ARG A 63 -1.75 -8.37 54.30
CA ARG A 63 -1.69 -7.17 55.16
C ARG A 63 -0.65 -6.15 54.67
N SER A 64 0.15 -6.47 53.66
CA SER A 64 1.10 -5.54 53.04
C SER A 64 0.36 -4.43 52.28
N ILE A 65 1.05 -3.32 52.05
CA ILE A 65 0.60 -2.24 51.16
C ILE A 65 0.53 -2.72 49.70
N ASP A 66 1.25 -3.79 49.38
CA ASP A 66 1.38 -4.32 48.03
C ASP A 66 0.30 -5.33 47.64
N ALA A 67 -0.54 -5.75 48.58
CA ALA A 67 -1.53 -6.82 48.38
C ALA A 67 -2.46 -6.53 47.19
N ASP A 68 -3.04 -5.33 47.12
CA ASP A 68 -3.95 -4.96 46.04
C ASP A 68 -3.25 -4.92 44.68
N ARG A 69 -1.99 -4.45 44.64
CA ARG A 69 -1.18 -4.39 43.42
C ARG A 69 -0.79 -5.78 42.95
N ALA A 70 -0.46 -6.68 43.88
CA ALA A 70 -0.14 -8.07 43.57
C ALA A 70 -1.35 -8.78 42.93
N GLN A 71 -2.54 -8.58 43.50
CA GLN A 71 -3.79 -9.13 42.96
C GLN A 71 -4.15 -8.54 41.60
N ALA A 72 -3.91 -7.24 41.39
CA ALA A 72 -4.07 -6.64 40.07
C ALA A 72 -3.12 -7.27 39.03
N MET A 73 -1.84 -7.43 39.37
CA MET A 73 -0.84 -8.02 38.48
C MET A 73 -1.15 -9.50 38.17
N LEU A 74 -1.62 -10.28 39.15
CA LEU A 74 -2.08 -11.66 38.91
C LEU A 74 -3.22 -11.72 37.89
N ARG A 75 -4.21 -10.83 37.99
CA ARG A 75 -5.31 -10.75 37.02
C ARG A 75 -4.82 -10.35 35.64
N THR A 76 -3.90 -9.39 35.55
CA THR A 76 -3.30 -8.99 34.26
C THR A 76 -2.56 -10.14 33.61
N ILE A 77 -1.73 -10.88 34.37
CA ILE A 77 -1.01 -12.05 33.85
C ILE A 77 -1.99 -13.13 33.39
N GLN A 78 -3.04 -13.41 34.16
CA GLN A 78 -4.04 -14.39 33.77
C GLN A 78 -4.73 -14.01 32.45
N HIS A 79 -5.16 -12.75 32.32
CA HIS A 79 -5.80 -12.26 31.11
C HIS A 79 -4.85 -12.31 29.90
N GLY A 80 -3.60 -11.85 30.06
CA GLY A 80 -2.60 -11.92 28.99
C GLY A 80 -2.31 -13.34 28.51
N ARG A 81 -2.34 -14.33 29.42
CA ARG A 81 -2.21 -15.76 29.04
C ARG A 81 -3.41 -16.27 28.25
N GLU A 82 -4.62 -15.88 28.65
CA GLU A 82 -5.84 -16.24 27.93
C GLU A 82 -5.87 -15.64 26.53
N ASP A 83 -5.46 -14.38 26.40
CA ASP A 83 -5.36 -13.69 25.11
C ASP A 83 -4.31 -14.33 24.21
N LEU A 84 -3.12 -14.61 24.72
CA LEU A 84 -2.06 -15.28 23.97
C LEU A 84 -2.47 -16.70 23.53
N ALA A 85 -3.18 -17.44 24.38
CA ALA A 85 -3.73 -18.75 24.02
C ALA A 85 -4.80 -18.64 22.92
N ARG A 86 -5.66 -17.62 22.97
CA ARG A 86 -6.65 -17.35 21.93
C ARG A 86 -5.99 -17.03 20.60
N GLU A 87 -5.00 -16.15 20.58
CA GLU A 87 -4.25 -15.78 19.37
C GLU A 87 -3.53 -16.99 18.74
N ARG A 88 -2.91 -17.84 19.57
CA ARG A 88 -2.29 -19.08 19.08
C ARG A 88 -3.33 -20.02 18.48
N ALA A 89 -4.46 -20.21 19.15
CA ALA A 89 -5.54 -21.05 18.63
C ALA A 89 -6.14 -20.49 17.33
N GLU A 90 -6.28 -19.17 17.19
CA GLU A 90 -6.72 -18.53 15.96
C GLU A 90 -5.71 -18.70 14.83
N ARG A 91 -4.41 -18.53 15.12
CA ARG A 91 -3.33 -18.78 14.15
C ARG A 91 -3.30 -20.23 13.70
N GLU A 92 -3.43 -21.18 14.62
CA GLU A 92 -3.51 -22.62 14.31
C GLU A 92 -4.74 -22.96 13.48
N LYS A 93 -5.90 -22.36 13.77
CA LYS A 93 -7.10 -22.53 12.93
C LYS A 93 -6.90 -21.99 11.53
N MET A 94 -6.27 -20.81 11.38
CA MET A 94 -5.95 -20.26 10.06
C MET A 94 -4.93 -21.11 9.31
N ALA A 95 -3.91 -21.63 10.00
CA ALA A 95 -2.93 -22.55 9.41
C ALA A 95 -3.59 -23.86 8.96
N ALA A 96 -4.43 -24.48 9.79
CA ALA A 96 -5.17 -25.68 9.44
C ALA A 96 -6.15 -25.45 8.29
N ALA A 97 -6.83 -24.29 8.23
CA ALA A 97 -7.69 -23.91 7.11
C ALA A 97 -6.90 -23.69 5.82
N ALA A 98 -5.70 -23.11 5.90
CA ALA A 98 -4.78 -23.00 4.77
C ALA A 98 -4.31 -24.38 4.28
N GLU A 99 -3.93 -25.29 5.18
CA GLU A 99 -3.57 -26.67 4.84
C GLU A 99 -4.73 -27.43 4.21
N GLN A 100 -5.95 -27.29 4.73
CA GLN A 100 -7.16 -27.89 4.14
C GLN A 100 -7.46 -27.30 2.76
N SER A 101 -7.23 -26.00 2.55
CA SER A 101 -7.37 -25.36 1.24
C SER A 101 -6.33 -25.87 0.25
N LEU A 102 -5.09 -26.09 0.69
CA LEU A 102 -4.02 -26.70 -0.11
C LEU A 102 -4.33 -28.16 -0.43
N ALA A 103 -4.84 -28.94 0.52
CA ALA A 103 -5.25 -30.33 0.31
C ALA A 103 -6.47 -30.43 -0.63
N ALA A 104 -7.47 -29.55 -0.49
CA ALA A 104 -8.61 -29.45 -1.40
C ALA A 104 -8.19 -28.99 -2.81
N ALA A 105 -7.20 -28.10 -2.92
CA ALA A 105 -6.61 -27.72 -4.20
C ALA A 105 -5.84 -28.89 -4.84
N GLN A 106 -5.13 -29.71 -4.07
CA GLN A 106 -4.44 -30.91 -4.60
C GLN A 106 -5.39 -31.97 -5.17
N VAL A 107 -6.64 -32.06 -4.70
CA VAL A 107 -7.62 -33.00 -5.26
C VAL A 107 -8.14 -32.57 -6.64
N ASN A 108 -8.06 -31.27 -6.97
CA ASN A 108 -8.56 -30.72 -8.24
C ASN A 108 -7.46 -30.12 -9.13
N ILE A 109 -6.21 -30.11 -8.68
CA ILE A 109 -5.08 -29.61 -9.44
C ILE A 109 -3.97 -30.66 -9.47
N ASP A 110 -3.57 -31.04 -10.69
CA ASP A 110 -2.41 -31.90 -10.93
C ASP A 110 -1.15 -31.27 -10.31
N PRO A 111 -0.58 -31.85 -9.24
CA PRO A 111 0.56 -31.27 -8.54
C PRO A 111 1.80 -31.20 -9.46
N SER A 112 1.87 -32.02 -10.50
CA SER A 112 2.94 -31.96 -11.51
C SER A 112 2.83 -30.69 -12.36
N LYS A 113 1.62 -30.17 -12.60
CA LYS A 113 1.39 -28.90 -13.31
C LYS A 113 1.60 -27.67 -12.42
N VAL A 114 1.39 -27.80 -11.11
CA VAL A 114 1.64 -26.72 -10.14
C VAL A 114 3.11 -26.65 -9.77
N LEU A 115 3.80 -27.78 -9.62
CA LEU A 115 5.24 -27.84 -9.35
C LEU A 115 6.05 -27.47 -10.60
N ALA A 116 5.58 -27.79 -11.81
CA ALA A 116 6.10 -27.22 -13.05
C ALA A 116 5.76 -25.72 -13.24
N ALA A 117 4.82 -25.18 -12.46
CA ALA A 117 4.56 -23.74 -12.34
C ALA A 117 5.17 -23.12 -11.07
N SER A 118 5.87 -23.93 -10.25
CA SER A 118 6.62 -23.53 -9.07
C SER A 118 8.11 -23.76 -9.33
N GLU A 119 8.57 -23.32 -10.50
CA GLU A 119 9.98 -22.93 -10.61
C GLU A 119 10.25 -21.84 -9.57
N PRO A 120 11.49 -21.72 -9.05
CA PRO A 120 11.87 -20.50 -8.33
C PRO A 120 11.54 -19.35 -9.28
N ASP A 121 10.61 -18.48 -8.89
CA ASP A 121 10.22 -17.33 -9.70
C ASP A 121 11.47 -16.46 -9.87
N ALA A 122 12.23 -16.75 -10.92
CA ALA A 122 13.31 -15.96 -11.42
C ALA A 122 12.68 -14.74 -12.11
N GLY A 123 11.91 -13.97 -11.35
CA GLY A 123 11.11 -12.83 -11.74
C GLY A 123 10.37 -13.02 -13.06
N GLN A 124 9.04 -13.16 -12.99
CA GLN A 124 8.13 -12.76 -14.06
C GLN A 124 8.79 -11.67 -14.92
N PRO A 125 9.04 -11.91 -16.24
CA PRO A 125 9.86 -11.01 -17.06
C PRO A 125 9.45 -9.58 -16.75
N LEU A 126 10.36 -8.80 -16.13
CA LEU A 126 10.03 -7.48 -15.62
C LEU A 126 9.28 -6.76 -16.73
N ASP A 127 7.98 -6.51 -16.53
CA ASP A 127 7.21 -5.75 -17.50
C ASP A 127 7.95 -4.41 -17.60
N PRO A 128 8.58 -4.11 -18.75
CA PRO A 128 9.37 -2.88 -18.87
C PRO A 128 8.48 -1.64 -18.68
N PHE A 129 7.16 -1.82 -18.75
CA PHE A 129 6.13 -0.81 -18.54
C PHE A 129 5.31 -1.02 -17.25
N GLY A 130 5.80 -1.84 -16.31
CA GLY A 130 5.15 -2.13 -15.03
C GLY A 130 5.29 -1.01 -13.98
N PRO A 131 4.56 -1.10 -12.85
CA PRO A 131 4.68 -0.14 -11.75
C PRO A 131 6.12 -0.02 -11.25
N GLY A 132 6.59 1.20 -11.03
CA GLY A 132 7.96 1.52 -10.62
C GLY A 132 8.95 1.74 -11.77
N ALA A 133 8.59 1.40 -13.01
CA ALA A 133 9.44 1.64 -14.18
C ALA A 133 9.63 3.14 -14.45
N SER A 134 10.85 3.52 -14.85
CA SER A 134 11.22 4.91 -15.15
C SER A 134 10.73 5.33 -16.53
N VAL A 135 9.91 6.38 -16.58
CA VAL A 135 9.38 6.92 -17.85
C VAL A 135 10.49 7.54 -18.69
N ALA A 136 11.52 8.11 -18.05
CA ALA A 136 12.66 8.67 -18.75
C ALA A 136 13.46 7.59 -19.50
N ASP A 137 13.67 6.42 -18.88
CA ASP A 137 14.41 5.33 -19.51
C ASP A 137 13.59 4.63 -20.60
N LEU A 138 12.28 4.52 -20.38
CA LEU A 138 11.32 4.12 -21.40
C LEU A 138 11.33 5.05 -22.62
N ASN A 139 11.35 6.36 -22.41
CA ASN A 139 11.42 7.32 -23.51
C ASN A 139 12.76 7.28 -24.25
N LYS A 140 13.89 7.00 -23.56
CA LYS A 140 15.19 6.78 -24.24
C LYS A 140 15.15 5.54 -25.14
N GLN A 141 14.57 4.43 -24.67
CA GLN A 141 14.49 3.18 -25.43
C GLN A 141 13.53 3.27 -26.61
N ASN A 142 12.42 3.99 -26.45
CA ASN A 142 11.36 4.06 -27.46
C ASN A 142 11.45 5.29 -28.37
N GLY A 143 12.40 6.20 -28.11
CA GLY A 143 12.61 7.41 -28.91
C GLY A 143 11.58 8.52 -28.65
N GLY A 144 11.14 8.67 -27.39
CA GLY A 144 10.24 9.74 -26.96
C GLY A 144 8.76 9.51 -27.29
N CYS A 145 8.34 8.26 -27.47
CA CYS A 145 6.97 7.94 -27.86
C CYS A 145 5.92 8.11 -26.74
N LEU A 146 6.30 8.24 -25.47
CA LEU A 146 5.37 8.63 -24.40
C LEU A 146 5.41 10.14 -24.19
N MET A 147 4.29 10.80 -24.45
CA MET A 147 4.11 12.24 -24.24
C MET A 147 3.32 12.49 -22.96
N ASP A 148 3.75 13.46 -22.18
CA ASP A 148 3.02 14.01 -21.06
C ASP A 148 1.79 14.77 -21.56
N ASN A 149 0.63 14.50 -20.97
CA ASN A 149 -0.63 15.05 -21.44
C ASN A 149 -1.30 15.95 -20.40
N GLU A 150 -1.34 15.54 -19.13
CA GLU A 150 -2.07 16.29 -18.10
C GLU A 150 -1.69 15.83 -16.68
N PRO A 151 -1.68 16.73 -15.67
CA PRO A 151 -1.65 16.29 -14.27
C PRO A 151 -2.94 15.55 -13.89
N PHE A 152 -2.84 14.56 -13.01
CA PHE A 152 -3.99 13.90 -12.41
C PHE A 152 -3.88 13.89 -10.89
N THR A 153 -5.03 13.80 -10.23
CA THR A 153 -5.13 13.49 -8.80
C THR A 153 -6.16 12.39 -8.62
N GLU A 154 -5.76 11.29 -7.98
CA GLU A 154 -6.62 10.15 -7.73
C GLU A 154 -7.52 10.40 -6.52
N GLN A 155 -8.84 10.33 -6.74
CA GLN A 155 -9.82 10.41 -5.65
C GLN A 155 -9.79 9.11 -4.84
N GLY A 156 -9.57 9.22 -3.53
CA GLY A 156 -9.52 8.09 -2.58
C GLY A 156 -8.13 7.80 -2.01
N THR A 157 -7.08 7.83 -2.84
CA THR A 157 -5.69 7.61 -2.40
C THR A 157 -4.92 8.91 -2.19
N GLY A 158 -5.36 10.02 -2.81
CA GLY A 158 -4.69 11.32 -2.73
C GLY A 158 -3.40 11.41 -3.57
N VAL A 159 -3.11 10.38 -4.38
CA VAL A 159 -1.92 10.33 -5.23
C VAL A 159 -2.08 11.29 -6.41
N ALA A 160 -1.13 12.20 -6.58
CA ALA A 160 -1.09 13.14 -7.70
C ALA A 160 0.12 12.87 -8.60
N GLY A 161 -0.04 13.07 -9.90
CA GLY A 161 1.00 12.76 -10.88
C GLY A 161 0.67 13.30 -12.27
N THR A 162 1.27 12.72 -13.30
CA THR A 162 1.08 13.09 -14.69
C THR A 162 0.65 11.90 -15.53
N VAL A 163 -0.30 12.11 -16.43
CA VAL A 163 -0.77 11.11 -17.39
C VAL A 163 0.08 11.18 -18.66
N TYR A 164 0.67 10.05 -19.02
CA TYR A 164 1.43 9.87 -20.26
C TYR A 164 0.66 9.00 -21.25
N ARG A 165 0.81 9.31 -22.54
CA ARG A 165 0.16 8.60 -23.65
C ARG A 165 1.13 8.34 -24.77
N VAL A 166 0.88 7.26 -25.51
CA VAL A 166 1.62 6.99 -26.73
C VAL A 166 1.27 8.05 -27.78
N ALA A 167 2.30 8.62 -28.41
CA ALA A 167 2.13 9.56 -29.50
C ALA A 167 1.30 8.93 -30.64
N PRO A 168 0.43 9.69 -31.32
CA PRO A 168 -0.52 9.16 -32.30
C PRO A 168 0.13 8.85 -33.67
N SER A 169 1.30 8.23 -33.69
CA SER A 169 1.99 7.78 -34.90
C SER A 169 2.03 6.25 -34.98
N ASP A 170 1.91 5.70 -36.18
CA ASP A 170 2.04 4.24 -36.39
C ASP A 170 3.41 3.71 -35.93
N ALA A 171 4.46 4.53 -36.06
CA ALA A 171 5.80 4.21 -35.58
C ALA A 171 5.84 4.05 -34.05
N CYS A 172 5.19 4.94 -33.29
CA CYS A 172 5.15 4.84 -31.84
C CYS A 172 4.20 3.74 -31.33
N ARG A 173 3.08 3.52 -32.02
CA ARG A 173 2.18 2.39 -31.75
C ARG A 173 2.86 1.04 -32.00
N GLY A 174 3.70 0.95 -33.03
CA GLY A 174 4.48 -0.25 -33.34
C GLY A 174 5.59 -0.53 -32.32
N LYS A 175 6.22 0.52 -31.76
CA LYS A 175 7.25 0.39 -30.70
C LYS A 175 6.66 0.06 -29.33
N LEU A 176 5.42 0.49 -29.07
CA LEU A 176 4.75 0.37 -27.78
C LEU A 176 3.37 -0.31 -27.91
N PRO A 177 3.29 -1.54 -28.45
CA PRO A 177 2.01 -2.19 -28.70
C PRO A 177 1.23 -2.46 -27.41
N GLY A 178 1.93 -2.69 -26.29
CA GLY A 178 1.33 -2.92 -24.97
C GLY A 178 0.76 -1.66 -24.29
N LEU A 179 1.03 -0.46 -24.83
CA LEU A 179 0.53 0.82 -24.31
C LEU A 179 -0.42 1.52 -25.28
N SER A 180 -0.65 0.95 -26.46
CA SER A 180 -1.64 1.42 -27.43
C SER A 180 -3.04 1.36 -26.81
N GLY A 181 -3.72 2.51 -26.71
CA GLY A 181 -5.06 2.61 -26.11
C GLY A 181 -5.09 2.58 -24.58
N GLN A 182 -3.91 2.70 -23.94
CA GLN A 182 -3.78 2.81 -22.49
C GLN A 182 -3.12 4.14 -22.12
N ILE A 183 -3.52 4.67 -20.96
CA ILE A 183 -2.85 5.78 -20.31
C ILE A 183 -1.92 5.25 -19.23
N VAL A 184 -0.76 5.88 -19.10
CA VAL A 184 0.22 5.57 -18.06
C VAL A 184 0.17 6.69 -17.03
N LEU A 185 -0.22 6.36 -15.80
CA LEU A 185 -0.23 7.29 -14.68
C LEU A 185 1.15 7.26 -14.04
N VAL A 186 1.78 8.42 -13.92
CA VAL A 186 3.18 8.55 -13.50
C VAL A 186 3.27 9.44 -12.27
N VAL A 187 3.97 8.97 -11.26
CA VAL A 187 4.22 9.68 -10.00
C VAL A 187 5.73 9.66 -9.76
N ASP A 188 6.32 10.81 -9.46
CA ASP A 188 7.77 10.98 -9.26
C ASP A 188 8.63 10.41 -10.42
N GLY A 189 8.15 10.58 -11.66
CA GLY A 189 8.84 10.09 -12.86
C GLY A 189 8.79 8.57 -13.07
N LYS A 190 8.05 7.84 -12.21
CA LYS A 190 7.86 6.39 -12.28
C LYS A 190 6.42 6.04 -12.60
N ILE A 191 6.23 4.94 -13.31
CA ILE A 191 4.90 4.41 -13.60
C ILE A 191 4.24 4.01 -12.28
N TYR A 192 3.11 4.65 -11.94
CA TYR A 192 2.27 4.27 -10.81
C TYR A 192 1.35 3.12 -11.20
N ARG A 193 0.62 3.27 -12.33
CA ARG A 193 -0.23 2.22 -12.91
C ARG A 193 -0.63 2.55 -14.35
N ARG A 194 -1.21 1.56 -15.06
CA ARG A 194 -1.85 1.75 -16.37
C ARG A 194 -3.37 1.71 -16.23
N ALA A 195 -4.07 2.45 -17.06
CA ALA A 195 -5.51 2.39 -17.16
C ALA A 195 -5.93 2.46 -18.64
N ALA A 196 -7.14 2.00 -18.95
CA ALA A 196 -7.71 2.20 -20.28
C ALA A 196 -7.79 3.70 -20.58
N ASP A 197 -7.46 4.08 -21.81
CA ASP A 197 -7.64 5.45 -22.26
C ASP A 197 -9.16 5.73 -22.40
N PRO A 198 -9.73 6.68 -21.63
CA PRO A 198 -11.15 7.03 -21.76
C PRO A 198 -11.46 7.85 -23.03
N ARG A 199 -10.44 8.32 -23.77
CA ARG A 199 -10.63 9.02 -25.04
C ARG A 199 -10.92 7.99 -26.14
N PRO A 200 -11.95 8.22 -26.99
CA PRO A 200 -12.18 7.35 -28.13
C PRO A 200 -10.94 7.32 -29.03
N PRO A 201 -10.58 6.15 -29.60
CA PRO A 201 -9.44 6.06 -30.51
C PRO A 201 -9.63 7.07 -31.65
N PRO A 202 -8.56 7.74 -32.10
CA PRO A 202 -8.66 8.65 -33.24
C PRO A 202 -9.23 7.86 -34.42
N PRO A 203 -10.15 8.46 -35.22
CA PRO A 203 -10.71 7.78 -36.36
C PRO A 203 -9.58 7.31 -37.28
N PRO A 204 -9.69 6.12 -37.90
CA PRO A 204 -8.68 5.66 -38.85
C PRO A 204 -8.48 6.75 -39.90
N PRO A 205 -7.23 6.98 -40.37
CA PRO A 205 -7.00 7.94 -41.44
C PRO A 205 -7.86 7.51 -42.63
N SER A 206 -8.87 8.32 -42.95
CA SER A 206 -9.72 8.09 -44.11
C SER A 206 -8.82 8.00 -45.32
N ALA A 207 -8.71 6.79 -45.88
CA ALA A 207 -8.10 6.55 -47.17
C ALA A 207 -9.02 7.09 -48.28
N THR A 208 -9.27 8.40 -48.29
CA THR A 208 -9.87 9.14 -49.41
C THR A 208 -9.89 10.63 -49.08
N ALA A 209 -8.82 11.32 -49.46
CA ALA A 209 -8.92 12.70 -49.96
C ALA A 209 -7.70 13.04 -50.84
N THR A 210 -7.36 12.15 -51.77
CA THR A 210 -6.82 12.62 -53.06
C THR A 210 -8.00 13.21 -53.83
N ALA A 211 -8.41 14.42 -53.48
CA ALA A 211 -9.23 15.29 -54.32
C ALA A 211 -9.32 16.70 -53.74
N ALA A 212 -8.98 17.67 -54.59
CA ALA A 212 -9.39 19.07 -54.52
C ALA A 212 -8.75 19.95 -53.43
N ARG A 213 -7.52 20.35 -53.72
CA ARG A 213 -7.08 21.76 -53.65
C ARG A 213 -8.24 22.72 -53.99
N PRO A 214 -8.68 23.62 -53.10
CA PRO A 214 -9.47 24.77 -53.51
C PRO A 214 -8.53 25.93 -53.87
N PRO A 215 -8.61 26.52 -55.07
CA PRO A 215 -8.22 27.91 -55.20
C PRO A 215 -9.46 28.79 -54.96
N ALA A 216 -9.25 29.74 -54.06
CA ALA A 216 -9.70 31.14 -54.08
C ALA A 216 -11.03 31.52 -54.75
N ALA A 217 -11.82 32.23 -53.96
CA ALA A 217 -12.96 33.02 -54.38
C ALA A 217 -12.66 33.96 -55.55
N GLY A 218 -13.66 34.14 -56.42
CA GLY A 218 -13.88 35.39 -57.15
C GLY A 218 -13.96 35.28 -58.67
N ALA A 219 -15.02 35.92 -59.19
CA ALA A 219 -15.14 36.52 -60.54
C ALA A 219 -15.92 35.74 -61.63
N ARG A 220 -17.21 36.15 -61.74
CA ARG A 220 -18.06 36.45 -62.93
C ARG A 220 -18.05 35.53 -64.17
N PRO A 221 -19.23 35.23 -64.74
CA PRO A 221 -19.33 34.52 -66.02
C PRO A 221 -19.04 35.46 -67.21
N GLY A 222 -18.24 35.00 -68.17
CA GLY A 222 -17.96 35.67 -69.45
C GLY A 222 -17.35 34.69 -70.47
N PRO A 223 -17.60 34.86 -71.78
CA PRO A 223 -17.83 33.80 -72.77
C PRO A 223 -16.55 33.18 -73.39
N PRO A 224 -16.64 32.03 -74.12
CA PRO A 224 -15.50 31.44 -74.83
C PRO A 224 -15.19 32.29 -76.08
N PRO A 225 -13.94 32.37 -76.60
CA PRO A 225 -13.35 31.22 -77.31
C PRO A 225 -11.80 31.15 -77.38
N GLY A 226 -11.29 29.98 -77.73
CA GLY A 226 -10.19 29.78 -78.70
C GLY A 226 -8.74 30.16 -78.31
N GLY A 227 -7.81 29.24 -78.57
CA GLY A 227 -6.42 29.58 -78.90
C GLY A 227 -5.36 29.05 -77.93
N SER A 228 -4.54 28.15 -78.43
CA SER A 228 -3.31 27.59 -77.85
C SER A 228 -2.21 28.65 -77.58
N PRO A 229 -1.11 28.29 -76.85
CA PRO A 229 -0.32 29.16 -75.98
C PRO A 229 0.86 29.86 -76.70
N PRO A 230 1.68 30.68 -76.02
CA PRO A 230 2.97 30.17 -75.51
C PRO A 230 3.51 30.84 -74.21
N ALA A 231 4.60 30.26 -73.70
CA ALA A 231 5.48 30.68 -72.59
C ALA A 231 6.33 31.95 -72.94
N PRO A 232 7.48 32.25 -72.30
CA PRO A 232 7.92 32.38 -70.89
C PRO A 232 8.61 33.77 -70.63
N ALA A 233 8.95 34.13 -69.38
CA ALA A 233 10.08 35.03 -69.01
C ALA A 233 10.10 35.27 -67.47
N ALA A 234 11.17 34.89 -66.75
CA ALA A 234 12.36 35.71 -66.41
C ALA A 234 12.05 36.81 -65.36
N GLN A 235 12.41 36.59 -64.09
CA GLN A 235 13.62 37.10 -63.39
C GLN A 235 13.54 38.57 -62.94
N ALA A 236 13.65 38.79 -61.62
CA ALA A 236 14.42 39.85 -60.92
C ALA A 236 14.08 39.74 -59.40
N GLN A 237 15.03 39.42 -58.50
CA GLN A 237 15.82 40.39 -57.69
C GLN A 237 14.93 41.39 -56.90
N GLN A 238 15.04 41.63 -55.59
CA GLN A 238 16.13 41.50 -54.61
C GLN A 238 15.56 41.71 -53.16
N PRO A 239 16.36 41.53 -52.09
CA PRO A 239 15.93 41.47 -50.69
C PRO A 239 16.12 42.80 -49.91
N GLN A 240 15.55 42.80 -48.69
CA GLN A 240 15.67 43.75 -47.57
C GLN A 240 14.81 45.01 -47.65
#